data_AF-A0A3M1CQF2-F1
#
_entry.id   AF-A0A3M1CQF2-F1
#
_cell.length_a   1.000
_cell.length_b   1.000
_cell.length_c   1.000
_cell.angle_alpha   90.00
_cell.angle_beta   90.00
_cell.angle_gamma   90.00
#
_symmetry.space_group_name_H-M   'P 1'
#
loop_
_entity.id
_entity.type
_entity.pdbx_description
1 polymer ?
#
loop_
_entity_poly.entity_id
_entity_poly.type
_entity_poly.pdbx_seq_one_letter_code
_entity_poly.pdbx_strand_id
1 'polypeptide(L)'
;MCWRRIFLRVSEIQPGARVCLDANIFIYHFCGHSRQATELLLRIEGGQVRGFTTSLVLCEVMHRLMVIEAVSSGIVAGANPARRLRRRPEAVRSLTRYYLDTMRIPRMGVEVIEEGSNFLTASHPLRTTYGLLTNDSVLVATAIGAGMDVLATADRDFARVSDIQVAIVDDVITG
;
A
#
# COMPACT_ATOMS: atom_id res chain seq x y z
N MET A 1 10.14 -12.46 26.11
CA MET A 1 9.58 -13.61 25.38
C MET A 1 9.50 -13.24 23.91
N CYS A 2 10.29 -13.88 23.05
CA CYS A 2 10.32 -13.61 21.61
C CYS A 2 9.22 -14.46 20.94
N TRP A 3 8.02 -13.90 20.81
CA TRP A 3 6.99 -14.51 19.97
C TRP A 3 7.32 -14.19 18.52
N ARG A 4 7.92 -15.16 17.82
CA ARG A 4 8.10 -15.09 16.37
C ARG A 4 6.73 -15.31 15.74
N ARG A 5 6.03 -14.22 15.46
CA ARG A 5 4.76 -14.28 14.75
C ARG A 5 5.00 -14.84 13.35
N ILE A 6 4.19 -15.82 12.97
CA ILE A 6 4.27 -16.44 11.64
C ILE A 6 3.50 -15.51 10.70
N PHE A 7 4.22 -14.88 9.77
CA PHE A 7 3.59 -14.15 8.67
C PHE A 7 3.04 -15.14 7.66
N LEU A 8 1.94 -14.74 7.06
CA LEU A 8 1.42 -15.44 5.91
C LEU A 8 2.28 -15.04 4.69
N ARG A 9 2.65 -16.00 3.86
CA ARG A 9 3.19 -15.69 2.52
C ARG A 9 2.05 -15.25 1.63
N VAL A 10 2.34 -14.40 0.64
CA VAL A 10 1.32 -14.00 -0.36
C VAL A 10 0.66 -15.22 -1.02
N SER A 11 1.43 -16.26 -1.32
CA SER A 11 0.93 -17.51 -1.90
C SER A 11 -0.01 -18.30 -0.99
N GLU A 12 0.03 -18.08 0.33
CA GLU A 12 -0.77 -18.78 1.33
C GLU A 12 -2.13 -18.09 1.58
N ILE A 13 -2.37 -16.91 0.98
CA ILE A 13 -3.67 -16.22 1.07
C ILE A 13 -4.72 -17.14 0.47
N GLN A 14 -5.79 -17.41 1.22
CA GLN A 14 -6.84 -18.32 0.78
C GLN A 14 -7.68 -17.70 -0.34
N PRO A 15 -8.17 -18.50 -1.31
CA PRO A 15 -9.14 -18.02 -2.28
C PRO A 15 -10.37 -17.42 -1.61
N GLY A 16 -10.90 -16.33 -2.17
CA GLY A 16 -12.04 -15.59 -1.64
C GLY A 16 -11.73 -14.65 -0.46
N ALA A 17 -10.51 -14.69 0.09
CA ALA A 17 -10.11 -13.79 1.18
C ALA A 17 -10.21 -12.31 0.77
N ARG A 18 -10.62 -11.48 1.72
CA ARG A 18 -10.68 -10.01 1.63
C ARG A 18 -9.34 -9.44 2.08
N VAL A 19 -8.54 -8.98 1.12
CA VAL A 19 -7.17 -8.52 1.35
C VAL A 19 -7.11 -7.01 1.25
N CYS A 20 -6.74 -6.34 2.34
CA CYS A 20 -6.41 -4.92 2.33
C CYS A 20 -4.97 -4.72 1.87
N LEU A 21 -4.75 -3.83 0.90
CA LEU A 21 -3.47 -3.57 0.27
C LEU A 21 -2.89 -2.25 0.75
N ASP A 22 -1.63 -2.31 1.19
CA ASP A 22 -0.80 -1.15 1.50
C ASP A 22 -0.24 -0.49 0.23
N ALA A 23 0.23 0.77 0.34
CA ALA A 23 0.77 1.56 -0.75
C ALA A 23 1.97 0.88 -1.42
N ASN A 24 2.84 0.26 -0.62
CA ASN A 24 4.07 -0.38 -1.13
C ASN A 24 3.78 -1.50 -2.13
N ILE A 25 2.66 -2.22 -2.02
CA ILE A 25 2.25 -3.27 -2.96
C ILE A 25 2.11 -2.68 -4.37
N PHE A 26 1.36 -1.58 -4.48
CA PHE A 26 1.16 -0.91 -5.76
C PHE A 26 2.46 -0.30 -6.29
N ILE A 27 3.23 0.36 -5.44
CA ILE A 27 4.50 0.98 -5.85
C ILE A 27 5.47 -0.06 -6.40
N TYR A 28 5.59 -1.22 -5.75
CA TYR A 28 6.48 -2.27 -6.25
C TYR A 28 5.97 -2.96 -7.50
N HIS A 29 4.65 -3.11 -7.65
CA HIS A 29 4.07 -3.57 -8.90
C HIS A 29 4.39 -2.62 -10.07
N PHE A 30 4.05 -1.33 -9.94
CA PHE A 30 4.23 -0.37 -11.05
C PHE A 30 5.70 -0.08 -11.38
N CYS A 31 6.61 -0.25 -10.42
CA CYS A 31 8.05 -0.16 -10.65
C CYS A 31 8.67 -1.48 -11.12
N GLY A 32 7.94 -2.60 -11.11
CA GLY A 32 8.49 -3.92 -11.44
C GLY A 32 9.49 -4.43 -10.42
N HIS A 33 9.39 -4.00 -9.16
CA HIS A 33 10.33 -4.32 -8.09
C HIS A 33 9.92 -5.53 -7.24
N SER A 34 8.71 -6.09 -7.42
CA SER A 34 8.28 -7.30 -6.70
C SER A 34 7.39 -8.18 -7.57
N ARG A 35 7.73 -9.47 -7.66
CA ARG A 35 6.90 -10.48 -8.32
C ARG A 35 5.73 -10.84 -7.42
N GLN A 36 5.93 -10.98 -6.12
CA GLN A 36 4.85 -11.28 -5.18
C GLN A 36 3.74 -10.21 -5.18
N ALA A 37 4.10 -8.92 -5.22
CA ALA A 37 3.13 -7.84 -5.34
C ALA A 37 2.33 -7.92 -6.65
N THR A 38 3.01 -8.22 -7.76
CA THR A 38 2.37 -8.39 -9.07
C THR A 38 1.44 -9.60 -9.09
N GLU A 39 1.89 -10.73 -8.54
CA GLU A 39 1.12 -11.97 -8.47
C GLU A 39 -0.13 -11.80 -7.58
N LEU A 40 -0.04 -11.06 -6.49
CA LEU A 40 -1.19 -10.71 -5.67
C LEU A 40 -2.23 -9.90 -6.44
N LEU A 41 -1.79 -8.86 -7.18
CA LEU A 41 -2.70 -8.05 -7.99
C LEU A 41 -3.33 -8.85 -9.14
N LEU A 42 -2.58 -9.75 -9.78
CA LEU A 42 -3.13 -10.67 -10.80
C LEU A 42 -4.17 -11.63 -10.19
N ARG A 43 -3.98 -12.07 -8.95
CA ARG A 43 -4.97 -12.89 -8.24
C ARG A 43 -6.24 -12.11 -7.86
N ILE A 44 -6.13 -10.80 -7.68
CA ILE A 44 -7.29 -9.92 -7.46
C ILE A 44 -8.03 -9.72 -8.79
N GLU A 45 -7.28 -9.39 -9.85
CA GLU A 45 -7.83 -9.17 -11.19
C GLU A 45 -8.54 -10.41 -11.73
N GLY A 46 -7.97 -11.60 -11.49
CA GLY A 46 -8.58 -12.89 -11.84
C GLY A 46 -9.70 -13.36 -10.91
N GLY A 47 -10.03 -12.60 -9.85
CA GLY A 47 -11.10 -12.91 -8.90
C GLY A 47 -10.80 -14.06 -7.93
N GLN A 48 -9.56 -14.55 -7.86
CA GLN A 48 -9.17 -15.57 -6.87
C GLN A 48 -9.19 -15.03 -5.45
N VAL A 49 -8.90 -13.74 -5.25
CA VAL A 49 -9.00 -13.04 -3.95
C VAL A 49 -9.68 -11.70 -4.17
N ARG A 50 -10.27 -11.12 -3.11
CA ARG A 50 -10.93 -9.81 -3.18
C ARG A 50 -9.98 -8.74 -2.65
N GLY A 51 -9.54 -7.83 -3.52
CA GLY A 51 -8.60 -6.77 -3.16
C GLY A 51 -9.28 -5.48 -2.73
N PHE A 52 -8.80 -4.89 -1.65
CA PHE A 52 -9.30 -3.63 -1.11
C PHE A 52 -8.15 -2.68 -0.80
N THR A 53 -8.38 -1.38 -0.85
CA THR A 53 -7.44 -0.37 -0.35
C THR A 53 -8.21 0.86 0.12
N THR A 54 -7.54 1.86 0.70
CA THR A 54 -8.20 3.08 1.17
C THR A 54 -7.86 4.31 0.33
N SER A 55 -8.66 5.36 0.46
CA SER A 55 -8.41 6.64 -0.19
C SER A 55 -7.06 7.25 0.22
N LEU A 56 -6.67 7.11 1.49
CA LEU A 56 -5.36 7.53 2.01
C LEU A 56 -4.20 6.78 1.35
N VAL A 57 -4.34 5.46 1.18
CA VAL A 57 -3.33 4.65 0.48
C VAL A 57 -3.22 5.07 -0.98
N LEU A 58 -4.34 5.28 -1.68
CA LEU A 58 -4.31 5.76 -3.06
C LEU A 58 -3.63 7.14 -3.21
N CYS A 59 -3.85 8.05 -2.25
CA CYS A 59 -3.16 9.33 -2.22
C CYS A 59 -1.64 9.17 -2.05
N GLU A 60 -1.21 8.25 -1.18
CA GLU A 60 0.21 7.92 -1.03
C GLU A 60 0.80 7.34 -2.31
N VAL A 61 0.12 6.36 -2.93
CA VAL A 61 0.55 5.75 -4.19
C VAL A 61 0.71 6.81 -5.27
N MET A 62 -0.32 7.64 -5.46
CA MET A 62 -0.31 8.72 -6.44
C MET A 62 0.86 9.68 -6.22
N HIS A 63 1.11 10.09 -4.97
CA HIS A 63 2.22 10.97 -4.62
C HIS A 63 3.58 10.32 -4.91
N ARG A 64 3.77 9.06 -4.51
CA ARG A 64 5.04 8.35 -4.71
C ARG A 64 5.32 8.09 -6.19
N LEU A 65 4.33 7.67 -6.97
CA LEU A 65 4.46 7.50 -8.41
C LEU A 65 4.77 8.83 -9.11
N MET A 66 4.20 9.95 -8.66
CA MET A 66 4.52 11.28 -9.21
C MET A 66 6.01 11.62 -9.03
N VAL A 67 6.54 11.36 -7.84
CA VAL A 67 7.96 11.57 -7.54
C VAL A 67 8.84 10.63 -8.36
N ILE A 68 8.45 9.37 -8.50
CA ILE A 68 9.16 8.36 -9.30
C ILE A 68 9.18 8.76 -10.77
N GLU A 69 8.04 9.16 -11.34
CA GLU A 69 7.95 9.65 -12.72
C GLU A 69 8.90 10.82 -12.94
N ALA A 70 8.86 11.82 -12.05
CA ALA A 70 9.74 12.99 -12.15
C ALA A 70 11.23 12.63 -12.10
N VAL A 71 11.61 11.62 -11.31
CA VAL A 71 12.99 11.11 -11.29
C VAL A 71 13.32 10.39 -12.58
N SER A 72 12.46 9.46 -13.02
CA SER A 72 12.67 8.64 -14.21
C SER A 72 12.72 9.46 -15.51
N SER A 73 11.99 10.58 -15.56
CA SER A 73 11.98 11.52 -16.68
C SER A 73 13.11 12.55 -16.63
N GLY A 74 14.04 12.45 -15.67
CA GLY A 74 15.18 13.36 -15.53
C GLY A 74 14.83 14.77 -15.06
N ILE A 75 13.57 15.03 -14.67
CA ILE A 75 13.08 16.35 -14.23
C ILE A 75 13.72 16.72 -12.88
N VAL A 76 13.84 15.76 -11.96
CA VAL A 76 14.53 15.91 -10.68
C VAL A 76 15.49 14.76 -10.46
N ALA A 77 16.56 15.00 -9.70
CA ALA A 77 17.51 13.99 -9.29
C ALA A 77 18.08 14.33 -7.91
N GLY A 78 18.80 13.38 -7.32
CA GLY A 78 19.50 13.52 -6.04
C GLY A 78 18.59 13.37 -4.82
N ALA A 79 19.13 13.73 -3.65
CA ALA A 79 18.43 13.60 -2.38
C ALA A 79 17.15 14.46 -2.33
N ASN A 80 16.09 13.91 -1.72
CA ASN A 80 14.79 14.56 -1.52
C ASN A 80 14.08 15.03 -2.81
N PRO A 81 13.83 14.12 -3.78
CA PRO A 81 13.21 14.47 -5.06
C PRO A 81 11.85 15.16 -4.91
N ALA A 82 11.01 14.73 -3.96
CA ALA A 82 9.72 15.37 -3.67
C ALA A 82 9.85 16.87 -3.33
N ARG A 83 10.84 17.24 -2.51
CA ARG A 83 11.10 18.64 -2.15
C ARG A 83 11.53 19.48 -3.36
N ARG A 84 12.33 18.90 -4.26
CA ARG A 84 12.76 19.57 -5.50
C ARG A 84 11.60 19.74 -6.47
N LEU A 85 10.77 18.71 -6.61
CA LEU A 85 9.59 18.73 -7.47
C LEU A 85 8.60 19.81 -7.00
N ARG A 86 8.38 19.96 -5.69
CA ARG A 86 7.52 21.03 -5.11
C ARG A 86 7.94 22.44 -5.54
N ARG A 87 9.22 22.67 -5.86
CA ARG A 87 9.74 23.96 -6.31
C ARG A 87 9.57 24.19 -7.82
N ARG A 88 8.99 23.24 -8.55
CA ARG A 88 8.80 23.27 -10.01
C ARG A 88 7.35 22.95 -10.40
N PRO A 89 6.38 23.85 -10.15
CA PRO A 89 4.97 23.59 -10.47
C PRO A 89 4.72 23.25 -11.95
N GLU A 90 5.43 23.88 -12.88
CA GLU A 90 5.34 23.55 -14.32
C GLU A 90 5.70 22.10 -14.61
N ALA A 91 6.71 21.58 -13.91
CA ALA A 91 7.11 20.20 -14.10
C ALA A 91 6.05 19.22 -13.57
N VAL A 92 5.37 19.55 -12.46
CA VAL A 92 4.24 18.75 -11.97
C VAL A 92 3.11 18.71 -13.00
N ARG A 93 2.80 19.85 -13.65
CA ARG A 93 1.76 19.93 -14.69
C ARG A 93 2.06 19.07 -15.92
N SER A 94 3.34 18.77 -16.18
CA SER A 94 3.75 17.91 -17.30
C SER A 94 3.75 16.41 -16.99
N LEU A 95 3.62 16.00 -15.73
CA LEU A 95 3.59 14.60 -15.35
C LEU A 95 2.21 13.99 -15.67
N THR A 96 2.19 12.74 -16.14
CA THR A 96 0.95 12.07 -16.54
C THR A 96 0.93 10.59 -16.16
N ARG A 97 2.08 9.91 -16.16
CA ARG A 97 2.15 8.46 -15.91
C ARG A 97 1.65 8.11 -14.51
N TYR A 98 1.99 8.89 -13.49
CA TYR A 98 1.58 8.64 -12.10
C TYR A 98 0.05 8.57 -11.96
N TYR A 99 -0.66 9.43 -12.68
CA TYR A 99 -2.11 9.48 -12.69
C TYR A 99 -2.68 8.26 -13.41
N LEU A 100 -2.15 7.93 -14.59
CA LEU A 100 -2.60 6.78 -15.37
C LEU A 100 -2.39 5.46 -14.61
N ASP A 101 -1.23 5.28 -13.98
CA ASP A 101 -0.92 4.10 -13.18
C ASP A 101 -1.82 4.02 -11.94
N THR A 102 -2.04 5.12 -11.23
CA THR A 102 -2.99 5.15 -10.09
C THR A 102 -4.41 4.79 -10.52
N MET A 103 -4.88 5.32 -11.66
CA MET A 103 -6.20 5.04 -12.22
C MET A 103 -6.39 3.60 -12.71
N ARG A 104 -5.31 2.83 -12.88
CA ARG A 104 -5.39 1.39 -13.17
C ARG A 104 -5.79 0.58 -11.94
N ILE A 105 -5.57 1.07 -10.73
CA ILE A 105 -5.81 0.29 -9.50
C ILE A 105 -7.25 -0.23 -9.41
N PRO A 106 -8.30 0.61 -9.56
CA PRO A 106 -9.68 0.10 -9.56
C PRO A 106 -9.98 -0.82 -10.75
N ARG A 107 -9.30 -0.63 -11.89
CA ARG A 107 -9.48 -1.47 -13.09
C ARG A 107 -8.89 -2.87 -12.93
N MET A 108 -7.93 -3.04 -12.02
CA MET A 108 -7.38 -4.35 -11.61
C MET A 108 -8.31 -5.09 -10.62
N GLY A 109 -9.53 -4.59 -10.37
CA GLY A 109 -10.49 -5.22 -9.46
C GLY A 109 -10.29 -4.85 -7.98
N VAL A 110 -9.47 -3.84 -7.68
CA VAL A 110 -9.27 -3.36 -6.30
C VAL A 110 -10.40 -2.39 -5.93
N GLU A 111 -11.15 -2.73 -4.88
CA GLU A 111 -12.21 -1.88 -4.34
C GLU A 111 -11.63 -0.85 -3.35
N VAL A 112 -12.19 0.37 -3.32
CA VAL A 112 -11.78 1.41 -2.35
C VAL A 112 -12.75 1.40 -1.18
N ILE A 113 -12.24 1.19 0.02
CA ILE A 113 -13.01 1.30 1.26
C ILE A 113 -12.74 2.66 1.91
N GLU A 114 -13.82 3.31 2.37
CA GLU A 114 -13.75 4.59 3.06
C GLU A 114 -13.48 4.39 4.54
N GLU A 115 -12.68 5.29 5.10
CA GLU A 115 -12.46 5.39 6.53
C GLU A 115 -13.76 5.80 7.23
N GLY A 116 -14.19 5.04 8.25
CA GLY A 116 -15.36 5.40 9.04
C GLY A 116 -15.15 6.71 9.81
N SER A 117 -16.23 7.44 10.15
CA SER A 117 -16.16 8.73 10.87
C SER A 117 -15.45 8.65 12.23
N ASN A 118 -15.32 7.46 12.81
CA ASN A 118 -14.62 7.19 14.05
C ASN A 118 -13.13 6.81 13.86
N PHE A 119 -12.55 6.95 12.66
CA PHE A 119 -11.19 6.48 12.37
C PHE A 119 -10.14 7.01 13.34
N LEU A 120 -10.28 8.25 13.84
CA LEU A 120 -9.35 8.84 14.82
C LEU A 120 -9.32 8.04 16.13
N THR A 121 -10.50 7.69 16.64
CA THR A 121 -10.66 6.91 17.87
C THR A 121 -10.29 5.45 17.63
N ALA A 122 -10.73 4.86 16.52
CA ALA A 122 -10.46 3.46 16.17
C ALA A 122 -8.97 3.17 15.94
N SER A 123 -8.22 4.13 15.39
CA SER A 123 -6.79 3.98 15.12
C SER A 123 -5.89 4.31 16.32
N HIS A 124 -6.41 4.99 17.34
CA HIS A 124 -5.59 5.40 18.50
C HIS A 124 -4.97 4.21 19.27
N PRO A 125 -5.71 3.14 19.61
CA PRO A 125 -5.14 1.97 20.27
C PRO A 125 -4.01 1.32 19.46
N LEU A 126 -4.09 1.34 18.14
CA LEU A 126 -3.07 0.74 17.27
C LEU A 126 -1.76 1.53 17.32
N ARG A 127 -1.82 2.87 17.42
CA ARG A 127 -0.62 3.71 17.64
C ARG A 127 -0.01 3.47 19.01
N THR A 128 -0.83 3.45 20.05
CA THR A 128 -0.31 3.33 21.43
C THR A 128 0.15 1.91 21.78
N THR A 129 -0.46 0.89 21.17
CA THR A 129 -0.12 -0.53 21.43
C THR A 129 1.01 -1.03 20.55
N TYR A 130 1.00 -0.70 19.25
CA TYR A 130 1.95 -1.25 18.28
C TYR A 130 2.98 -0.24 17.78
N GLY A 131 2.85 1.05 18.16
CA GLY A 131 3.76 2.09 17.72
C GLY A 131 3.62 2.45 16.24
N LEU A 132 2.48 2.15 15.61
CA LEU A 132 2.24 2.50 14.21
C LEU A 132 2.19 4.01 14.00
N LEU A 133 2.63 4.45 12.82
CA LEU A 133 2.43 5.83 12.39
C LEU A 133 0.96 6.09 12.02
N THR A 134 0.62 7.37 11.84
CA THR A 134 -0.77 7.81 11.67
C THR A 134 -1.48 7.07 10.54
N ASN A 135 -0.94 7.10 9.33
CA ASN A 135 -1.62 6.49 8.18
C ASN A 135 -1.71 4.97 8.32
N ASP A 136 -0.65 4.30 8.77
CA ASP A 136 -0.61 2.85 9.01
C ASP A 136 -1.66 2.42 10.03
N SER A 137 -1.80 3.17 11.12
CA SER A 137 -2.82 2.92 12.14
C SER A 137 -4.24 3.12 11.62
N VAL A 138 -4.45 4.07 10.71
CA VAL A 138 -5.76 4.31 10.09
C VAL A 138 -6.07 3.22 9.06
N LEU A 139 -5.08 2.80 8.26
CA LEU A 139 -5.21 1.68 7.32
C LEU A 139 -5.65 0.40 8.05
N VAL A 140 -4.94 0.03 9.12
CA VAL A 140 -5.26 -1.17 9.91
C VAL A 140 -6.64 -1.04 10.56
N ALA A 141 -6.95 0.11 11.18
CA ALA A 141 -8.27 0.31 11.79
C ALA A 141 -9.41 0.20 10.77
N THR A 142 -9.20 0.73 9.56
CA THR A 142 -10.18 0.68 8.48
C THR A 142 -10.33 -0.75 7.94
N ALA A 143 -9.23 -1.47 7.77
CA ALA A 143 -9.23 -2.87 7.35
C ALA A 143 -10.00 -3.76 8.35
N ILE A 144 -9.72 -3.61 9.65
CA ILE A 144 -10.42 -4.34 10.71
C ILE A 144 -11.90 -3.97 10.72
N GLY A 145 -12.22 -2.67 10.69
CA GLY A 145 -13.61 -2.18 10.70
C GLY A 145 -14.43 -2.64 9.50
N ALA A 146 -13.79 -2.85 8.34
CA ALA A 146 -14.41 -3.34 7.11
C ALA A 146 -14.43 -4.88 6.99
N GLY A 147 -13.96 -5.59 8.02
CA GLY A 147 -13.91 -7.06 8.04
C GLY A 147 -12.96 -7.62 6.98
N MET A 148 -11.76 -7.06 6.86
CA MET A 148 -10.69 -7.63 6.03
C MET A 148 -10.04 -8.80 6.74
N ASP A 149 -9.72 -9.85 6.00
CA ASP A 149 -9.09 -11.05 6.54
C ASP A 149 -7.57 -10.87 6.69
N VAL A 150 -6.96 -10.16 5.73
CA VAL A 150 -5.51 -10.04 5.58
C VAL A 150 -5.13 -8.61 5.22
N LEU A 151 -4.06 -8.09 5.82
CA LEU A 151 -3.33 -6.91 5.36
C LEU A 151 -2.08 -7.38 4.59
N ALA A 152 -1.96 -7.00 3.32
CA ALA A 152 -0.78 -7.26 2.51
C ALA A 152 0.12 -6.03 2.46
N THR A 153 1.39 -6.21 2.83
CA THR A 153 2.38 -5.12 2.91
C THR A 153 3.80 -5.67 2.75
N ALA A 154 4.75 -4.83 2.37
CA ALA A 154 6.17 -5.13 2.50
C ALA A 154 6.79 -4.50 3.76
N ASP A 155 6.04 -3.69 4.50
CA ASP A 155 6.53 -3.04 5.71
C ASP A 155 6.45 -4.00 6.90
N ARG A 156 7.62 -4.28 7.48
CA ARG A 156 7.75 -5.18 8.63
C ARG A 156 7.22 -4.55 9.92
N ASP A 157 6.92 -3.27 9.96
CA ASP A 157 6.36 -2.63 11.15
C ASP A 157 4.95 -3.17 11.48
N PHE A 158 4.19 -3.61 10.48
CA PHE A 158 2.91 -4.30 10.66
C PHE A 158 3.05 -5.68 11.31
N ALA A 159 4.27 -6.23 11.40
CA ALA A 159 4.51 -7.49 12.06
C ALA A 159 4.01 -7.51 13.52
N ARG A 160 3.99 -6.34 14.15
CA ARG A 160 3.59 -6.14 15.54
C ARG A 160 2.08 -6.26 15.76
N VAL A 161 1.25 -6.09 14.72
CA VAL A 161 -0.21 -5.87 14.79
C VAL A 161 -1.00 -7.17 14.88
N SER A 162 -1.37 -7.66 16.07
CA SER A 162 -2.05 -8.96 16.22
C SER A 162 -3.51 -9.02 15.75
N ASP A 163 -4.18 -7.90 15.55
CA ASP A 163 -5.63 -7.82 15.31
C ASP A 163 -6.08 -8.26 13.90
N ILE A 164 -5.14 -8.37 12.95
CA ILE A 164 -5.39 -8.82 11.57
C ILE A 164 -4.24 -9.72 11.09
N GLN A 165 -4.51 -10.67 10.20
CA GLN A 165 -3.44 -11.45 9.57
C GLN A 165 -2.61 -10.53 8.66
N VAL A 166 -1.30 -10.75 8.64
CA VAL A 166 -0.38 -9.95 7.82
C VAL A 166 0.31 -10.87 6.81
N ALA A 167 0.15 -10.53 5.53
CA ALA A 167 0.87 -11.15 4.43
C ALA A 167 2.04 -10.25 4.02
N ILE A 168 3.26 -10.79 4.08
CA ILE A 168 4.46 -10.01 3.76
C ILE A 168 4.89 -10.23 2.32
N VAL A 169 5.14 -9.14 1.60
CA VAL A 169 5.89 -9.11 0.35
C VAL A 169 7.38 -8.91 0.66
N ASP A 170 8.21 -9.93 0.40
CA ASP A 170 9.63 -9.93 0.78
C ASP A 170 10.63 -10.11 -0.37
N ASP A 171 10.16 -10.20 -1.61
CA ASP A 171 10.99 -10.34 -2.82
C ASP A 171 11.37 -9.00 -3.48
N VAL A 172 11.32 -7.91 -2.71
CA VAL A 172 11.53 -6.56 -3.23
C VAL A 172 12.97 -6.38 -3.70
N ILE A 173 13.13 -6.06 -4.98
CA ILE A 173 14.41 -5.72 -5.59
C ILE A 173 14.72 -4.25 -5.27
N THR A 174 15.75 -4.01 -4.46
CA THR A 174 16.35 -2.68 -4.29
C THR A 174 17.49 -2.53 -5.30
N GLY A 175 17.28 -1.65 -6.29
CA GLY A 175 18.34 -1.16 -7.18
C GLY A 175 19.22 -0.09 -6.55
#